data_AF-A0A5Q2FDP4-F1
#
_entry.id   AF-A0A5Q2FDP4-F1
#
_cell.length_a   1.000
_cell.length_b   1.000
_cell.length_c   1.000
_cell.angle_alpha   90.00
_cell.angle_beta   90.00
_cell.angle_gamma   90.00
#
_symmetry.space_group_name_H-M   'P 1'
#
loop_
_entity.id
_entity.type
_entity.pdbx_description
1 polymer ?
#
loop_
_entity_poly.entity_id
_entity_poly.type
_entity_poly.pdbx_seq_one_letter_code
_entity_poly.pdbx_strand_id
1 'polypeptide(L)'
;MVRLQQYELLLKDLVARQHVEGPAEALLDIAEGRSQAVAQKTLGQIVGVFTDTVFHDPDEDIARFNDRVGEDEPAWIGIGFNLGLPDDHEQAVRDELTALVALRNDLVHGFVAQYDLWAEDGCNAAAEYLDAAYGTIDRHFRELRQWHTSMMESVGLLRALLAQPEIREHFWPDSLPDGAGVVREASTIADLLRQAEAELAEDGWTRLDQAIDLIRSRQSDHTPRRYGCSTWRQVLHELRPLFAVRREAGDASTPGRTWYRSQGSVPQG
;
A
#
# COMPACT_ATOMS: atom_id res chain seq x y z
N MET A 1 7.28 21.43 21.67
CA MET A 1 7.34 21.62 20.19
C MET A 1 7.68 20.34 19.42
N VAL A 2 8.78 19.64 19.72
CA VAL A 2 9.14 18.40 18.98
C VAL A 2 8.02 17.35 18.99
N ARG A 3 7.36 17.13 20.13
CA ARG A 3 6.25 16.16 20.23
C ARG A 3 5.04 16.53 19.36
N LEU A 4 4.71 17.82 19.22
CA LEU A 4 3.66 18.28 18.30
C LEU A 4 4.03 18.00 16.83
N GLN A 5 5.29 18.21 16.46
CA GLN A 5 5.76 17.88 15.11
C GLN A 5 5.69 16.38 14.85
N GLN A 6 6.06 15.55 15.83
CA GLN A 6 5.92 14.09 15.74
C GLN A 6 4.45 13.68 15.58
N TYR A 7 3.54 14.30 16.33
CA TYR A 7 2.11 14.10 16.20
C TYR A 7 1.62 14.45 14.79
N GLU A 8 1.97 15.63 14.28
CA GLU A 8 1.57 16.08 12.94
C GLU A 8 2.08 15.14 11.84
N LEU A 9 3.35 14.71 11.91
CA LEU A 9 3.94 13.78 10.94
C LEU A 9 3.23 12.42 10.96
N LEU A 10 2.91 11.91 12.15
CA LEU A 10 2.22 10.63 12.28
C LEU A 10 0.78 10.71 11.78
N LEU A 11 0.07 11.81 12.08
CA LEU A 11 -1.30 12.03 11.62
C LEU A 11 -1.35 12.16 10.09
N LYS A 12 -0.36 12.85 9.49
CA LYS A 12 -0.20 12.93 8.04
C LYS A 12 -0.02 11.56 7.41
N ASP A 13 0.86 10.72 7.93
CA ASP A 13 1.06 9.37 7.40
C ASP A 13 -0.23 8.52 7.52
N LEU A 14 -0.93 8.63 8.65
CA LEU A 14 -2.21 7.95 8.85
C LEU A 14 -3.25 8.39 7.82
N VAL A 15 -3.52 9.69 7.70
CA VAL A 15 -4.51 10.22 6.74
C VAL A 15 -4.15 9.93 5.29
N ALA A 16 -2.86 9.98 4.95
CA ALA A 16 -2.39 9.65 3.60
C ALA A 16 -2.70 8.20 3.22
N ARG A 17 -2.63 7.26 4.18
CA ARG A 17 -2.83 5.82 3.96
C ARG A 17 -4.22 5.31 4.30
N GLN A 18 -5.03 6.12 4.99
CA GLN A 18 -6.33 5.73 5.51
C GLN A 18 -7.31 5.29 4.42
N HIS A 19 -7.25 5.90 3.23
CA HIS A 19 -8.10 5.53 2.11
C HIS A 19 -7.38 5.75 0.80
N VAL A 20 -7.44 4.74 -0.08
CA VAL A 20 -7.03 4.84 -1.47
C VAL A 20 -8.08 4.16 -2.34
N GLU A 21 -8.51 4.85 -3.38
CA GLU A 21 -9.47 4.33 -4.34
C GLU A 21 -9.15 4.84 -5.73
N GLY A 22 -9.42 4.03 -6.75
CA GLY A 22 -9.22 4.42 -8.13
C GLY A 22 -9.12 3.23 -9.10
N PRO A 23 -8.90 3.52 -10.39
CA PRO A 23 -8.59 2.50 -11.38
C PRO A 23 -7.31 1.76 -10.98
N ALA A 24 -7.29 0.44 -11.18
CA ALA A 24 -6.17 -0.41 -10.75
C ALA A 24 -4.80 0.06 -11.30
N GLU A 25 -4.78 0.61 -12.52
CA GLU A 25 -3.57 1.11 -13.17
C GLU A 25 -3.03 2.44 -12.60
N ALA A 26 -3.90 3.27 -12.01
CA ALA A 26 -3.54 4.57 -11.46
C ALA A 26 -3.45 4.57 -9.93
N LEU A 27 -3.78 3.45 -9.28
CA LEU A 27 -3.94 3.38 -7.82
C LEU A 27 -2.67 3.80 -7.05
N LEU A 28 -1.49 3.42 -7.56
CA LEU A 28 -0.21 3.79 -6.95
C LEU A 28 0.08 5.30 -7.08
N ASP A 29 -0.20 5.87 -8.25
CA ASP A 29 -0.02 7.30 -8.51
C ASP A 29 -1.00 8.14 -7.66
N ILE A 30 -2.23 7.67 -7.50
CA ILE A 30 -3.24 8.28 -6.61
C ILE A 30 -2.75 8.25 -5.15
N ALA A 31 -2.21 7.11 -4.69
CA ALA A 31 -1.68 6.99 -3.34
C ALA A 31 -0.50 7.94 -3.10
N GLU A 32 0.43 8.04 -4.07
CA GLU A 32 1.57 8.95 -3.99
C GLU A 32 1.12 10.42 -4.01
N GLY A 33 0.22 10.78 -4.94
CA GLY A 33 -0.34 12.13 -5.03
C GLY A 33 -1.04 12.54 -3.74
N ARG A 34 -1.80 11.63 -3.11
CA ARG A 34 -2.43 11.87 -1.79
C ARG A 34 -1.38 12.10 -0.71
N SER A 35 -0.32 11.30 -0.66
CA SER A 35 0.77 11.46 0.30
C SER A 35 1.43 12.84 0.17
N GLN A 36 1.73 13.29 -1.05
CA GLN A 36 2.30 14.59 -1.33
C GLN A 36 1.34 15.74 -0.93
N ALA A 37 0.05 15.61 -1.25
CA ALA A 37 -0.96 16.61 -0.89
C ALA A 37 -1.13 16.74 0.63
N VAL A 38 -1.10 15.62 1.36
CA VAL A 38 -1.20 15.60 2.82
C VAL A 38 0.05 16.17 3.49
N ALA A 39 1.24 15.92 2.94
CA ALA A 39 2.50 16.42 3.49
C ALA A 39 2.54 17.96 3.63
N GLN A 40 1.86 18.67 2.72
CA GLN A 40 1.79 20.14 2.69
C GLN A 40 0.76 20.75 3.66
N LYS A 41 -0.12 19.95 4.26
CA LYS A 41 -1.17 20.44 5.16
C LYS A 41 -0.61 20.83 6.53
N THR A 42 -1.18 21.82 7.18
CA THR A 42 -0.87 22.15 8.58
C THR A 42 -1.61 21.21 9.54
N LEU A 43 -1.22 21.17 10.82
CA LEU A 43 -1.91 20.37 11.85
C LEU A 43 -3.44 20.60 11.87
N GLY A 44 -3.89 21.86 11.83
CA GLY A 44 -5.32 22.16 11.85
C GLY A 44 -6.05 21.67 10.60
N GLN A 45 -5.42 21.78 9.43
CA GLN A 45 -5.98 21.27 8.17
C GLN A 45 -6.06 19.75 8.16
N ILE A 46 -5.01 19.05 8.64
CA ILE A 46 -4.98 17.59 8.62
C ILE A 46 -5.91 16.99 9.68
N VAL A 47 -6.12 17.66 10.82
CA VAL A 47 -7.14 17.28 11.81
C VAL A 47 -8.53 17.31 11.18
N GLY A 48 -8.87 18.38 10.45
CA GLY A 48 -10.16 18.45 9.74
C GLY A 48 -10.33 17.32 8.73
N VAL A 49 -9.31 17.05 7.91
CA VAL A 49 -9.35 15.92 6.97
C VAL A 49 -9.51 14.60 7.71
N PHE A 50 -8.77 14.37 8.79
CA PHE A 50 -8.86 13.13 9.57
C PHE A 50 -10.27 12.90 10.13
N THR A 51 -10.86 13.91 10.77
CA THR A 51 -12.21 13.81 11.35
C THR A 51 -13.28 13.64 10.29
N ASP A 52 -13.03 14.15 9.08
CA ASP A 52 -13.97 14.04 7.96
C ASP A 52 -13.83 12.72 7.19
N THR A 53 -12.79 11.91 7.42
CA THR A 53 -12.57 10.68 6.63
C THR A 53 -12.53 9.40 7.44
N VAL A 54 -12.18 9.44 8.72
CA VAL A 54 -11.93 8.21 9.51
C VAL A 54 -13.17 7.64 10.20
N PHE A 55 -14.22 8.45 10.37
CA PHE A 55 -15.44 8.12 11.11
C PHE A 55 -16.62 7.78 10.19
N HIS A 56 -16.36 7.18 9.02
CA HIS A 56 -17.41 6.80 8.08
C HIS A 56 -18.04 5.46 8.46
N ASP A 57 -19.35 5.34 8.22
CA ASP A 57 -20.04 4.05 8.27
C ASP A 57 -19.57 3.20 7.07
N PRO A 58 -19.02 1.99 7.31
CA PRO A 58 -18.61 1.10 6.23
C PRO A 58 -19.71 0.84 5.17
N ASP A 59 -20.99 0.91 5.55
CA ASP A 59 -22.10 0.70 4.62
C ASP A 59 -22.25 1.87 3.62
N GLU A 60 -21.89 3.10 4.03
CA GLU A 60 -21.88 4.28 3.15
C GLU A 60 -20.76 4.20 2.11
N ASP A 61 -19.60 3.64 2.48
CA ASP A 61 -18.47 3.43 1.57
C ASP A 61 -18.84 2.46 0.45
N ILE A 62 -19.58 1.39 0.76
CA ILE A 62 -20.06 0.41 -0.23
C ILE A 62 -21.06 1.05 -1.20
N ALA A 63 -22.00 1.86 -0.69
CA ALA A 63 -22.96 2.57 -1.52
C ALA A 63 -22.25 3.54 -2.49
N ARG A 64 -21.30 4.33 -1.98
CA ARG A 64 -20.49 5.27 -2.78
C ARG A 64 -19.64 4.55 -3.83
N PHE A 65 -19.09 3.37 -3.53
CA PHE A 65 -18.37 2.56 -4.51
C PHE A 65 -19.28 2.17 -5.68
N ASN A 66 -20.49 1.69 -5.39
CA ASN A 66 -21.44 1.24 -6.42
C ASN A 66 -21.87 2.37 -7.37
N ASP A 67 -22.01 3.60 -6.86
CA ASP A 67 -22.38 4.77 -7.67
C ASP A 67 -21.25 5.28 -8.58
N ARG A 68 -19.98 4.90 -8.29
CA ARG A 68 -18.80 5.41 -8.99
C ARG A 68 -18.29 4.52 -10.11
N VAL A 69 -18.61 3.22 -10.07
CA VAL A 69 -18.24 2.29 -11.14
C VAL A 69 -19.14 2.56 -12.34
N GLY A 70 -18.66 3.37 -13.28
CA GLY A 70 -19.28 3.54 -14.59
C GLY A 70 -19.07 2.31 -15.48
N GLU A 71 -19.91 2.13 -16.50
CA GLU A 71 -19.84 0.98 -17.43
C GLU A 71 -18.50 0.88 -18.21
N ASP A 72 -17.72 1.97 -18.26
CA ASP A 72 -16.52 2.10 -19.10
C ASP A 72 -15.19 1.87 -18.37
N GLU A 73 -15.16 1.62 -17.05
CA GLU A 73 -13.91 1.38 -16.32
C GLU A 73 -13.69 -0.11 -16.00
N PRO A 74 -12.60 -0.73 -16.51
CA PRO A 74 -12.46 -2.19 -16.51
C PRO A 74 -12.17 -2.80 -15.12
N ALA A 75 -11.56 -2.05 -14.20
CA ALA A 75 -11.31 -2.50 -12.83
C ALA A 75 -11.06 -1.31 -11.88
N TRP A 76 -11.94 -1.16 -10.88
CA TRP A 76 -11.80 -0.20 -9.78
C TRP A 76 -11.44 -0.91 -8.47
N ILE A 77 -10.53 -0.33 -7.71
CA ILE A 77 -10.08 -0.87 -6.42
C ILE A 77 -10.25 0.22 -5.36
N GLY A 78 -10.81 -0.14 -4.21
CA GLY A 78 -10.90 0.71 -3.03
C GLY A 78 -10.40 -0.03 -1.79
N ILE A 79 -9.54 0.63 -1.00
CA ILE A 79 -9.03 0.12 0.27
C ILE A 79 -9.12 1.25 1.29
N GLY A 80 -9.88 1.02 2.35
CA GLY A 80 -10.12 2.00 3.42
C GLY A 80 -9.91 1.40 4.81
N PHE A 81 -9.58 2.28 5.76
CA PHE A 81 -9.52 2.01 7.19
C PHE A 81 -10.41 3.00 7.93
N ASN A 82 -11.34 2.49 8.74
CA ASN A 82 -12.26 3.30 9.53
C ASN A 82 -12.08 2.98 11.02
N LEU A 83 -12.26 3.99 11.88
CA LEU A 83 -12.27 3.83 13.32
C LEU A 83 -13.70 3.62 13.81
N GLY A 84 -14.03 2.37 14.17
CA GLY A 84 -15.31 2.06 14.80
C GLY A 84 -15.34 2.54 16.25
N LEU A 85 -15.92 3.73 16.48
CA LEU A 85 -16.14 4.29 17.80
C LEU A 85 -17.65 4.49 18.03
N PRO A 86 -18.15 4.33 19.27
CA PRO A 86 -19.49 4.81 19.62
C PRO A 86 -19.63 6.32 19.39
N ASP A 87 -20.83 6.80 19.01
CA ASP A 87 -21.09 8.21 18.65
C ASP A 87 -20.65 9.21 19.74
N ASP A 88 -20.86 8.87 21.01
CA ASP A 88 -20.45 9.70 22.15
C ASP A 88 -18.93 9.84 22.27
N HIS A 89 -18.21 8.81 21.83
CA HIS A 89 -16.76 8.80 21.80
C HIS A 89 -16.19 9.53 20.57
N GLU A 90 -16.87 9.47 19.42
CA GLU A 90 -16.45 10.22 18.22
C GLU A 90 -16.43 11.74 18.48
N GLN A 91 -17.53 12.29 19.02
CA GLN A 91 -17.60 13.72 19.29
C GLN A 91 -16.54 14.15 20.30
N ALA A 92 -16.28 13.33 21.33
CA ALA A 92 -15.22 13.58 22.28
C ALA A 92 -13.84 13.66 21.61
N VAL A 93 -13.54 12.76 20.67
CA VAL A 93 -12.28 12.78 19.89
C VAL A 93 -12.20 14.04 19.03
N ARG A 94 -13.29 14.46 18.36
CA ARG A 94 -13.32 15.70 17.55
C ARG A 94 -13.01 16.94 18.41
N ASP A 95 -13.62 17.03 19.59
CA ASP A 95 -13.42 18.14 20.52
C ASP A 95 -11.98 18.17 21.05
N GLU A 96 -11.45 16.99 21.38
CA GLU A 96 -10.08 16.81 21.83
C GLU A 96 -9.03 17.21 20.78
N LEU A 97 -9.24 16.85 19.51
CA LEU A 97 -8.38 17.28 18.41
C LEU A 97 -8.45 18.78 18.16
N THR A 98 -9.64 19.37 18.30
CA THR A 98 -9.83 20.82 18.21
C THR A 98 -9.06 21.55 19.31
N ALA A 99 -9.13 21.04 20.55
CA ALA A 99 -8.36 21.55 21.67
C ALA A 99 -6.85 21.43 21.45
N LEU A 100 -6.37 20.34 20.83
CA LEU A 100 -4.96 20.17 20.47
C LEU A 100 -4.47 21.21 19.44
N VAL A 101 -5.31 21.54 18.44
CA VAL A 101 -5.00 22.60 17.46
C VAL A 101 -4.95 23.97 18.14
N ALA A 102 -5.89 24.26 19.04
CA ALA A 102 -5.89 25.49 19.82
C ALA A 102 -4.62 25.59 20.68
N LEU A 103 -4.27 24.53 21.41
CA LEU A 103 -3.05 24.44 22.21
C LEU A 103 -1.79 24.71 21.39
N ARG A 104 -1.70 24.15 20.18
CA ARG A 104 -0.58 24.42 19.26
C ARG A 104 -0.52 25.90 18.89
N ASN A 105 -1.65 26.51 18.59
CA ASN A 105 -1.69 27.93 18.19
C ASN A 105 -1.32 28.84 19.36
N ASP A 106 -1.79 28.53 20.57
CA ASP A 106 -1.43 29.27 21.78
C ASP A 106 0.07 29.16 22.08
N LEU A 107 0.65 27.96 21.99
CA LEU A 107 2.09 27.76 22.18
C LEU A 107 2.95 28.55 21.17
N VAL A 108 2.49 28.68 19.93
CA VAL A 108 3.26 29.34 18.86
C VAL A 108 3.04 30.85 18.83
N HIS A 109 1.81 31.31 19.07
CA HIS A 109 1.41 32.70 18.85
C HIS A 109 1.07 33.44 20.15
N GLY A 110 0.53 32.76 21.15
CA GLY A 110 0.06 33.38 22.40
C GLY A 110 1.08 33.35 23.54
N PHE A 111 1.95 32.35 23.59
CA PHE A 111 2.78 32.04 24.76
C PHE A 111 3.59 33.23 25.30
N VAL A 112 4.36 33.90 24.44
CA VAL A 112 5.23 35.02 24.86
C VAL A 112 4.42 36.25 25.31
N ALA A 113 3.19 36.41 24.82
CA ALA A 113 2.33 37.51 25.23
C ALA A 113 1.61 37.24 26.56
N GLN A 114 1.47 35.97 26.96
CA GLN A 114 0.74 35.56 28.16
C GLN A 114 1.61 35.56 29.43
N TYR A 115 2.92 35.34 29.30
CA TYR A 115 3.83 35.19 30.44
C TYR A 115 4.95 36.23 30.40
N ASP A 116 5.22 36.87 31.54
CA ASP A 116 6.38 37.75 31.70
C ASP A 116 7.65 36.92 31.91
N LEU A 117 8.38 36.67 30.83
CA LEU A 117 9.61 35.87 30.85
C LEU A 117 10.82 36.61 31.48
N TRP A 118 10.63 37.84 31.95
CA TRP A 118 11.66 38.61 32.64
C TRP A 118 11.49 38.61 34.17
N ALA A 119 10.35 38.13 34.66
CA ALA A 119 10.05 37.96 36.08
C ALA A 119 10.17 36.48 36.48
N GLU A 120 10.68 36.21 37.69
CA GLU A 120 10.83 34.84 38.21
C GLU A 120 9.48 34.11 38.29
N ASP A 121 8.44 34.76 38.80
CA ASP A 121 7.09 34.20 38.87
C ASP A 121 6.51 33.91 37.49
N GLY A 122 6.77 34.77 36.50
CA GLY A 122 6.33 34.58 35.13
C GLY A 122 7.05 33.42 34.43
N CYS A 123 8.34 33.23 34.70
CA CYS A 123 9.10 32.05 34.26
C CYS A 123 8.57 30.75 34.88
N ASN A 124 8.25 30.75 36.18
CA ASN A 124 7.70 29.58 36.87
C ASN A 124 6.32 29.21 36.30
N ALA A 125 5.41 30.18 36.13
CA ALA A 125 4.11 29.95 35.52
C ALA A 125 4.20 29.46 34.06
N ALA A 126 5.15 30.00 33.29
CA ALA A 126 5.40 29.56 31.93
C ALA A 126 5.92 28.12 31.88
N ALA A 127 6.80 27.73 32.79
CA ALA A 127 7.32 26.36 32.89
C ALA A 127 6.20 25.36 33.23
N GLU A 128 5.36 25.66 34.22
CA GLU A 128 4.21 24.82 34.60
C GLU A 128 3.24 24.64 33.42
N TYR A 129 2.96 25.72 32.68
CA TYR A 129 2.13 25.65 31.48
C TYR A 129 2.74 24.77 30.39
N LEU A 130 4.05 24.90 30.14
CA LEU A 130 4.73 24.08 29.12
C LEU A 130 4.73 22.59 29.50
N ASP A 131 4.89 22.26 30.78
CA ASP A 131 4.82 20.88 31.26
C ASP A 131 3.41 20.30 31.11
N ALA A 132 2.38 21.07 31.47
CA ALA A 132 0.98 20.67 31.28
C ALA A 132 0.65 20.47 29.79
N ALA A 133 1.07 21.42 28.94
CA ALA A 133 0.90 21.33 27.50
C ALA A 133 1.59 20.08 26.93
N TYR A 134 2.83 19.83 27.34
CA TYR A 134 3.56 18.63 26.92
C TYR A 134 2.83 17.35 27.33
N GLY A 135 2.32 17.27 28.57
CA GLY A 135 1.53 16.13 29.04
C GLY A 135 0.31 15.85 28.17
N THR A 136 -0.43 16.89 27.80
CA THR A 136 -1.58 16.79 26.89
C THR A 136 -1.17 16.29 25.50
N ILE A 137 -0.14 16.89 24.89
CA ILE A 137 0.35 16.50 23.56
C ILE A 137 0.84 15.05 23.57
N ASP A 138 1.58 14.64 24.61
CA ASP A 138 2.13 13.29 24.73
C ASP A 138 1.04 12.23 24.87
N ARG A 139 -0.05 12.54 25.58
CA ARG A 139 -1.23 11.69 25.66
C ARG A 139 -1.84 11.46 24.28
N HIS A 140 -2.16 12.53 23.54
CA HIS A 140 -2.72 12.42 22.18
C HIS A 140 -1.77 11.68 21.23
N PHE A 141 -0.47 11.91 21.35
CA PHE A 141 0.52 11.20 20.54
C PHE A 141 0.51 9.70 20.80
N ARG A 142 0.40 9.28 22.07
CA ARG A 142 0.32 7.85 22.42
C ARG A 142 -0.94 7.20 21.85
N GLU A 143 -2.08 7.89 21.89
CA GLU A 143 -3.34 7.40 21.33
C GLU A 143 -3.27 7.29 19.80
N LEU A 144 -2.84 8.35 19.10
CA LEU A 144 -2.65 8.34 17.65
C LEU A 144 -1.69 7.22 17.22
N ARG A 145 -0.63 6.97 18.00
CA ARG A 145 0.31 5.87 17.74
C ARG A 145 -0.34 4.50 17.87
N GLN A 146 -1.29 4.31 18.77
CA GLN A 146 -2.03 3.06 18.86
C GLN A 146 -2.87 2.85 17.59
N TRP A 147 -3.64 3.86 17.17
CA TRP A 147 -4.43 3.78 15.93
C TRP A 147 -3.56 3.51 14.70
N HIS A 148 -2.43 4.21 14.57
CA HIS A 148 -1.48 3.98 13.48
C HIS A 148 -0.93 2.56 13.50
N THR A 149 -0.58 2.04 14.68
CA THR A 149 -0.09 0.65 14.83
C THR A 149 -1.16 -0.34 14.37
N SER A 150 -2.41 -0.19 14.82
CA SER A 150 -3.52 -1.05 14.41
C SER A 150 -3.80 -1.00 12.91
N MET A 151 -3.71 0.18 12.28
CA MET A 151 -3.83 0.32 10.83
C MET A 151 -2.71 -0.45 10.11
N MET A 152 -1.45 -0.32 10.57
CA MET A 152 -0.31 -1.02 9.97
C MET A 152 -0.39 -2.55 10.14
N GLU A 153 -0.91 -3.02 11.27
CA GLU A 153 -1.20 -4.43 11.49
C GLU A 153 -2.26 -4.95 10.51
N SER A 154 -3.36 -4.22 10.33
CA SER A 154 -4.40 -4.55 9.34
C SER A 154 -3.86 -4.60 7.91
N VAL A 155 -3.01 -3.64 7.52
CA VAL A 155 -2.33 -3.67 6.22
C VAL A 155 -1.43 -4.91 6.09
N GLY A 156 -0.72 -5.28 7.16
CA GLY A 156 0.09 -6.49 7.19
C GLY A 156 -0.73 -7.76 6.99
N LEU A 157 -1.89 -7.87 7.66
CA LEU A 157 -2.82 -8.98 7.51
C LEU A 157 -3.41 -9.06 6.10
N LEU A 158 -3.85 -7.94 5.53
CA LEU A 158 -4.37 -7.87 4.16
C LEU A 158 -3.30 -8.30 3.14
N ARG A 159 -2.06 -7.83 3.30
CA ARG A 159 -0.94 -8.25 2.45
C ARG A 159 -0.68 -9.75 2.57
N ALA A 160 -0.70 -10.29 3.79
CA ALA A 160 -0.52 -11.72 4.01
C ALA A 160 -1.65 -12.54 3.37
N LEU A 161 -2.90 -12.07 3.44
CA LEU A 161 -4.06 -12.69 2.81
C LEU A 161 -3.93 -12.73 1.28
N LEU A 162 -3.59 -11.59 0.65
CA LEU A 162 -3.42 -11.49 -0.80
C LEU A 162 -2.24 -12.32 -1.34
N ALA A 163 -1.24 -12.61 -0.49
CA ALA A 163 -0.11 -13.46 -0.86
C ALA A 163 -0.42 -14.97 -0.81
N GLN A 164 -1.56 -15.39 -0.24
CA GLN A 164 -1.92 -16.81 -0.15
C GLN A 164 -2.29 -17.36 -1.54
N PRO A 165 -1.67 -18.48 -1.98
CA PRO A 165 -1.96 -19.09 -3.27
C PRO A 165 -3.44 -19.44 -3.46
N GLU A 166 -4.13 -19.87 -2.41
CA GLU A 166 -5.54 -20.26 -2.43
C GLU A 166 -6.44 -19.05 -2.68
N ILE A 167 -6.15 -17.93 -2.03
CA ILE A 167 -6.85 -16.65 -2.24
C ILE A 167 -6.59 -16.15 -3.66
N ARG A 168 -5.33 -16.19 -4.10
CA ARG A 168 -4.97 -15.74 -5.43
C ARG A 168 -5.64 -16.58 -6.52
N GLU A 169 -5.70 -17.89 -6.38
CA GLU A 169 -6.42 -18.77 -7.32
C GLU A 169 -7.94 -18.54 -7.28
N HIS A 170 -8.51 -18.20 -6.11
CA HIS A 170 -9.94 -17.90 -6.00
C HIS A 170 -10.33 -16.61 -6.75
N PHE A 171 -9.55 -15.54 -6.58
CA PHE A 171 -9.87 -14.22 -7.16
C PHE A 171 -9.27 -14.00 -8.56
N TRP A 172 -8.12 -14.61 -8.85
CA TRP A 172 -7.41 -14.54 -10.13
C TRP A 172 -7.03 -15.95 -10.61
N PRO A 173 -8.01 -16.79 -10.97
CA PRO A 173 -7.75 -18.15 -11.39
C PRO A 173 -6.91 -18.18 -12.68
N ASP A 174 -5.93 -19.08 -12.71
CA ASP A 174 -5.08 -19.32 -13.88
C ASP A 174 -5.81 -20.05 -15.03
N SER A 175 -6.95 -20.66 -14.74
CA SER A 175 -7.79 -21.40 -15.69
C SER A 175 -9.21 -20.84 -15.68
N LEU A 176 -9.88 -20.83 -16.83
CA LEU A 176 -11.31 -20.51 -16.90
C LEU A 176 -12.16 -21.67 -16.34
N PRO A 177 -13.44 -21.42 -15.95
CA PRO A 177 -14.32 -22.42 -15.36
C PRO A 177 -14.57 -23.68 -16.23
N ASP A 178 -14.41 -23.57 -17.55
CA ASP A 178 -14.51 -24.68 -18.51
C ASP A 178 -13.20 -25.48 -18.65
N GLY A 179 -12.18 -25.15 -17.85
CA GLY A 179 -10.85 -25.75 -17.91
C GLY A 179 -9.97 -25.19 -19.04
N ALA A 180 -10.44 -24.18 -19.78
CA ALA A 180 -9.62 -23.49 -20.77
C ALA A 180 -8.61 -22.58 -20.06
N GLY A 181 -7.34 -22.96 -20.10
CA GLY A 181 -6.26 -22.13 -19.61
C GLY A 181 -6.02 -20.90 -20.47
N VAL A 182 -5.69 -19.77 -19.86
CA VAL A 182 -5.25 -18.56 -20.57
C VAL A 182 -3.98 -18.03 -19.90
N VAL A 183 -2.86 -18.00 -20.63
CA VAL A 183 -1.65 -17.30 -20.15
C VAL A 183 -1.91 -15.79 -20.16
N ARG A 184 -1.75 -15.13 -19.02
CA ARG A 184 -1.79 -13.69 -18.84
C ARG A 184 -0.58 -13.22 -18.06
N GLU A 185 -0.30 -11.93 -18.09
CA GLU A 185 0.83 -11.35 -17.34
C GLU A 185 0.76 -11.60 -15.83
N ALA A 186 -0.45 -11.65 -15.28
CA ALA A 186 -0.72 -11.94 -13.87
C ALA A 186 -0.84 -13.44 -13.54
N SER A 187 -0.65 -14.34 -14.51
CA SER A 187 -0.74 -15.78 -14.29
C SER A 187 0.37 -16.29 -13.37
N THR A 188 0.10 -17.30 -12.54
CA THR A 188 1.10 -17.90 -11.63
C THR A 188 2.35 -18.38 -12.36
N ILE A 189 2.21 -18.87 -13.61
CA ILE A 189 3.36 -19.31 -14.41
C ILE A 189 4.34 -18.17 -14.73
N ALA A 190 3.87 -16.93 -14.83
CA ALA A 190 4.74 -15.76 -14.99
C ALA A 190 5.57 -15.52 -13.72
N ASP A 191 4.94 -15.60 -12.55
CA ASP A 191 5.63 -15.43 -11.27
C ASP A 191 6.61 -16.57 -10.99
N LEU A 192 6.26 -17.81 -11.31
CA LEU A 192 7.14 -18.96 -11.21
C LEU A 192 8.38 -18.80 -12.11
N LEU A 193 8.22 -18.23 -13.32
CA LEU A 193 9.33 -17.92 -14.21
C LEU A 193 10.24 -16.81 -13.66
N ARG A 194 9.66 -15.76 -13.03
CA ARG A 194 10.44 -14.71 -12.35
C ARG A 194 11.19 -15.23 -11.13
N GLN A 195 10.57 -16.09 -10.32
CA GLN A 195 11.23 -16.73 -9.18
C GLN A 195 12.38 -17.62 -9.63
N ALA A 196 12.18 -18.40 -10.70
CA ALA A 196 13.25 -19.19 -11.29
C ALA A 196 14.38 -18.30 -11.84
N GLU A 197 14.06 -17.14 -12.41
CA GLU A 197 15.07 -16.16 -12.82
C GLU A 197 15.87 -15.61 -11.64
N ALA A 198 15.20 -15.23 -10.54
CA ALA A 198 15.86 -14.70 -9.34
C ALA A 198 16.86 -15.70 -8.72
N GLU A 199 16.66 -17.00 -8.93
CA GLU A 199 17.52 -18.05 -8.36
C GLU A 199 18.57 -18.61 -9.32
N LEU A 200 18.28 -18.63 -10.62
CA LEU A 200 19.07 -19.35 -11.62
C LEU A 200 19.67 -18.44 -12.70
N ALA A 201 19.49 -17.12 -12.63
CA ALA A 201 20.06 -16.20 -13.62
C ALA A 201 21.59 -16.21 -13.61
N GLU A 202 22.17 -16.45 -14.78
CA GLU A 202 23.60 -16.32 -15.07
C GLU A 202 23.76 -15.14 -16.04
N ASP A 203 24.55 -14.12 -15.67
CA ASP A 203 24.73 -12.88 -16.45
C ASP A 203 23.40 -12.20 -16.87
N GLY A 204 22.40 -12.26 -15.99
CA GLY A 204 21.08 -11.67 -16.23
C GLY A 204 20.22 -12.42 -17.25
N TRP A 205 20.51 -13.70 -17.51
CA TRP A 205 19.69 -14.60 -18.32
C TRP A 205 19.53 -15.96 -17.62
N THR A 206 18.34 -16.54 -17.75
CA THR A 206 18.01 -17.83 -17.14
C THR A 206 17.78 -18.86 -18.22
N ARG A 207 18.33 -20.06 -18.03
CA ARG A 207 18.08 -21.17 -18.94
C ARG A 207 16.69 -21.73 -18.72
N LEU A 208 15.93 -21.84 -19.81
CA LEU A 208 14.54 -22.31 -19.74
C LEU A 208 14.44 -23.76 -19.25
N ASP A 209 15.39 -24.63 -19.57
CA ASP A 209 15.39 -26.02 -19.10
C ASP A 209 15.55 -26.11 -17.57
N GLN A 210 16.51 -25.37 -17.01
CA GLN A 210 16.71 -25.30 -15.56
C GLN A 210 15.51 -24.68 -14.84
N ALA A 211 14.91 -23.63 -15.42
CA ALA A 211 13.69 -23.04 -14.87
C ALA A 211 12.52 -24.03 -14.87
N ILE A 212 12.34 -24.80 -15.95
CA ILE A 212 11.29 -25.84 -16.02
C ILE A 212 11.50 -26.90 -14.93
N ASP A 213 12.73 -27.35 -14.73
CA ASP A 213 13.05 -28.36 -13.72
C ASP A 213 12.81 -27.83 -12.31
N LEU A 214 13.17 -26.57 -12.03
CA LEU A 214 12.88 -25.91 -10.76
C LEU A 214 11.37 -25.77 -10.53
N ILE A 215 10.62 -25.31 -11.52
CA ILE A 215 9.16 -25.14 -11.40
C ILE A 215 8.49 -26.49 -11.14
N ARG A 216 8.87 -27.55 -11.88
CA ARG A 216 8.34 -28.90 -11.64
C ARG A 216 8.64 -29.43 -10.25
N SER A 217 9.81 -29.09 -9.70
CA SER A 217 10.19 -29.53 -8.35
C SER A 217 9.38 -28.86 -7.25
N ARG A 218 8.91 -27.62 -7.48
CA ARG A 218 8.16 -26.83 -6.50
C ARG A 218 6.66 -26.96 -6.62
N GLN A 219 6.15 -26.84 -7.85
CA GLN A 219 4.72 -26.83 -8.14
C GLN A 219 4.46 -27.57 -9.45
N SER A 220 4.43 -28.90 -9.39
CA SER A 220 4.27 -29.80 -10.54
C SER A 220 3.02 -29.55 -11.36
N ASP A 221 2.01 -28.94 -10.76
CA ASP A 221 0.68 -28.74 -11.34
C ASP A 221 0.64 -27.57 -12.33
N HIS A 222 1.67 -26.72 -12.35
CA HIS A 222 1.81 -25.61 -13.28
C HIS A 222 2.53 -26.07 -14.55
N THR A 223 1.74 -26.57 -15.51
CA THR A 223 2.20 -26.99 -16.84
C THR A 223 1.70 -26.03 -17.92
N PRO A 224 2.35 -25.95 -19.10
CA PRO A 224 1.87 -25.09 -20.19
C PRO A 224 0.40 -25.32 -20.55
N ARG A 225 -0.07 -26.57 -20.48
CA ARG A 225 -1.46 -26.93 -20.80
C ARG A 225 -2.48 -26.29 -19.88
N ARG A 226 -2.14 -26.10 -18.59
CA ARG A 226 -3.00 -25.40 -17.62
C ARG A 226 -3.31 -23.97 -18.06
N TYR A 227 -2.47 -23.40 -18.93
CA TYR A 227 -2.62 -22.05 -19.45
C TYR A 227 -2.99 -21.99 -20.93
N GLY A 228 -3.47 -23.09 -21.50
CA GLY A 228 -3.83 -23.16 -22.92
C GLY A 228 -2.62 -23.20 -23.86
N CYS A 229 -1.42 -23.35 -23.32
CA CYS A 229 -0.18 -23.47 -24.10
C CYS A 229 0.21 -24.93 -24.32
N SER A 230 0.72 -25.22 -25.52
CA SER A 230 1.25 -26.55 -25.87
C SER A 230 2.67 -26.78 -25.34
N THR A 231 3.47 -25.72 -25.21
CA THR A 231 4.89 -25.79 -24.82
C THR A 231 5.31 -24.62 -23.93
N TRP A 232 6.36 -24.80 -23.12
CA TRP A 232 6.97 -23.72 -22.32
C TRP A 232 7.48 -22.54 -23.17
N ARG A 233 7.89 -22.82 -24.41
CA ARG A 233 8.27 -21.77 -25.36
C ARG A 233 7.07 -20.95 -25.82
N GLN A 234 5.90 -21.57 -25.96
CA GLN A 234 4.65 -20.86 -26.23
C GLN A 234 4.27 -19.98 -25.03
N VAL A 235 4.43 -20.47 -23.80
CA VAL A 235 4.20 -19.64 -22.59
C VAL A 235 5.04 -18.36 -22.62
N LEU A 236 6.35 -18.45 -22.84
CA LEU A 236 7.21 -17.27 -22.97
C LEU A 236 6.84 -16.37 -24.16
N HIS A 237 6.26 -16.94 -25.22
CA HIS A 237 5.81 -16.20 -26.38
C HIS A 237 4.54 -15.37 -26.10
N GLU A 238 3.59 -15.95 -25.37
CA GLU A 238 2.40 -15.23 -24.89
C GLU A 238 2.80 -14.17 -23.84
N LEU A 239 3.83 -14.44 -23.03
CA LEU A 239 4.39 -13.50 -22.04
C LEU A 239 5.51 -12.60 -22.58
N ARG A 240 5.55 -12.35 -23.90
CA ARG A 240 6.56 -11.47 -24.51
C ARG A 240 6.65 -10.06 -23.93
N PRO A 241 5.55 -9.41 -23.46
CA PRO A 241 5.66 -8.14 -22.77
C PRO A 241 6.54 -8.22 -21.52
N LEU A 242 6.54 -9.38 -20.84
CA LEU A 242 7.28 -9.59 -19.59
C LEU A 242 8.68 -10.16 -19.79
N PHE A 243 8.93 -10.94 -20.84
CA PHE A 243 10.18 -11.68 -21.00
C PHE A 243 10.85 -11.48 -22.36
N ALA A 244 12.14 -11.17 -22.32
CA ALA A 244 13.01 -11.27 -23.49
C ALA A 244 13.41 -12.73 -23.68
N VAL A 245 13.43 -13.22 -24.92
CA VAL A 245 13.84 -14.59 -25.24
C VAL A 245 14.98 -14.57 -26.26
N ARG A 246 16.09 -15.25 -25.95
CA ARG A 246 17.17 -15.50 -26.90
C ARG A 246 17.38 -17.00 -27.10
N ARG A 247 17.88 -17.36 -28.28
CA ARG A 247 18.15 -18.74 -28.67
C ARG A 247 19.61 -18.90 -29.00
N GLU A 248 20.20 -19.96 -28.49
CA GLU A 248 21.51 -20.44 -28.92
C GLU A 248 21.30 -21.70 -29.73
N ALA A 249 21.81 -21.69 -30.97
CA ALA A 249 21.76 -22.85 -31.82
C ALA A 249 22.58 -23.98 -31.20
N GLY A 250 22.00 -25.17 -31.18
CA GLY A 250 22.70 -26.39 -30.79
C GLY A 250 23.60 -26.87 -31.92
N ASP A 251 24.59 -27.68 -31.60
CA ASP A 251 25.39 -28.44 -32.57
C ASP A 251 24.80 -29.84 -32.79
N ALA A 252 25.48 -30.67 -33.59
CA ALA A 252 25.04 -32.03 -33.90
C ALA A 252 24.94 -32.96 -32.66
N SER A 253 25.50 -32.54 -31.51
CA SER A 253 25.55 -33.30 -30.26
C SER A 253 24.74 -32.68 -29.10
N THR A 254 24.38 -31.40 -29.20
CA THR A 254 23.76 -30.63 -28.11
C THR A 254 22.48 -29.96 -28.60
N PRO A 255 21.32 -30.18 -27.94
CA PRO A 255 20.10 -29.48 -28.31
C PRO A 255 20.24 -27.96 -28.11
N GLY A 256 19.59 -27.18 -28.98
CA GLY A 256 19.58 -25.72 -28.89
C GLY A 256 18.98 -25.22 -27.58
N ARG A 257 19.61 -24.20 -26.99
CA ARG A 257 19.27 -23.66 -25.67
C ARG A 257 18.38 -22.44 -25.82
N THR A 258 17.36 -22.36 -24.97
CA THR A 258 16.48 -21.19 -24.87
C THR A 258 16.78 -20.49 -23.56
N TRP A 259 17.04 -19.19 -23.64
CA TRP A 259 17.29 -18.35 -22.49
C TRP A 259 16.22 -17.26 -22.43
N TYR A 260 15.83 -16.90 -21.22
CA TYR A 260 14.89 -15.80 -21.00
C TYR A 260 15.40 -14.89 -19.88
N ARG A 261 14.87 -13.66 -19.84
CA ARG A 261 15.03 -12.73 -18.73
C ARG A 261 13.84 -11.79 -18.68
N SER A 262 13.55 -11.24 -17.51
CA SER A 262 12.53 -10.22 -17.35
C SER A 262 12.89 -8.98 -18.17
N GLN A 263 11.92 -8.46 -18.92
CA GLN A 263 11.97 -7.11 -19.44
C GLN A 263 11.77 -6.20 -18.23
N GLY A 264 12.75 -5.36 -17.91
CA GLY A 264 12.55 -4.35 -16.88
C GLY A 264 11.30 -3.54 -17.25
N SER A 265 10.40 -3.30 -16.30
CA SER A 265 9.40 -2.26 -16.43
C SER A 265 10.15 -0.98 -16.77
N VAL A 266 10.12 -0.59 -18.04
CA VAL A 266 10.56 0.74 -18.44
C VAL A 266 9.61 1.69 -17.73
N PRO A 267 10.06 2.53 -16.80
CA PRO A 267 9.24 3.66 -16.39
C PRO A 267 9.06 4.48 -17.65
N GLN A 268 7.83 4.57 -18.16
CA GLN A 268 7.51 5.60 -19.13
C GLN A 268 7.68 6.92 -18.36
N GLY A 269 8.76 7.63 -18.65
CA GLY A 269 9.04 8.95 -18.09
C GLY A 269 8.16 10.04 -18.67
#